data_AF-A0A228HQ69-F1
#
_entry.id   AF-A0A228HQ69-F1
#
_cell.length_a   1.000
_cell.length_b   1.000
_cell.length_c   1.000
_cell.angle_alpha   90.00
_cell.angle_beta   90.00
_cell.angle_gamma   90.00
#
_symmetry.space_group_name_H-M   'P 1'
#
loop_
_entity.id
_entity.type
_entity.pdbx_description
1 polymer ?
#
loop_
_entity_poly.entity_id
_entity_poly.type
_entity_poly.pdbx_seq_one_letter_code
_entity_poly.pdbx_strand_id
1 'polypeptide(L)'
;MTKPIIRKGDSTDHGGLVLEGFERADLNGRPPAGIGHMVACPKCSGVFPIVQGSNQYAIDGRPVALDGMKTACGAALIATQQTFVVSS
;
A
#
# COMPACT_ATOMS: atom_id res chain seq x y z
N MET A 1 -12.03 3.04 12.93
CA MET A 1 -11.45 1.68 13.08
C MET A 1 -9.98 1.75 12.68
N THR A 2 -9.12 0.86 13.17
CA THR A 2 -7.71 0.83 12.75
C THR A 2 -7.54 -0.09 11.54
N LYS A 3 -6.67 0.30 10.60
CA LYS A 3 -6.36 -0.48 9.39
C LYS A 3 -4.85 -0.74 9.28
N PRO A 4 -4.44 -1.95 8.88
CA PRO A 4 -3.02 -2.25 8.66
C PRO A 4 -2.38 -1.38 7.57
N ILE A 5 -1.12 -1.02 7.77
CA ILE A 5 -0.28 -0.37 6.75
C ILE A 5 0.12 -1.41 5.68
N ILE A 6 -0.03 -1.01 4.42
CA ILE A 6 0.43 -1.77 3.24
C ILE A 6 1.94 -1.64 3.12
N ARG A 7 2.59 -2.73 2.71
CA ARG A 7 4.03 -2.82 2.50
C ARG A 7 4.34 -3.28 1.09
N LYS A 8 5.59 -3.05 0.66
CA LYS A 8 6.16 -3.68 -0.52
C LYS A 8 5.99 -5.21 -0.43
N GLY A 9 5.50 -5.82 -1.50
CA GLY A 9 5.20 -7.24 -1.57
C GLY A 9 3.83 -7.65 -1.01
N ASP A 10 2.99 -6.72 -0.54
CA ASP A 10 1.58 -7.01 -0.27
C ASP A 10 0.79 -7.14 -1.59
N SER A 11 -0.35 -7.81 -1.54
CA SER A 11 -1.13 -8.17 -2.72
C SER A 11 -2.30 -7.22 -2.98
N THR A 12 -3.02 -7.45 -4.08
CA THR A 12 -4.29 -6.76 -4.38
C THR A 12 -5.41 -7.74 -4.68
N ASP A 13 -6.67 -7.29 -4.60
CA ASP A 13 -7.85 -8.04 -5.03
C ASP A 13 -7.87 -8.40 -6.54
N HIS A 14 -7.06 -7.71 -7.35
CA HIS A 14 -6.81 -8.03 -8.75
C HIS A 14 -5.70 -9.08 -8.97
N GLY A 15 -5.16 -9.69 -7.90
CA GLY A 15 -4.05 -10.64 -7.96
C GLY A 15 -2.68 -9.99 -8.19
N GLY A 16 -2.58 -8.67 -8.02
CA GLY A 16 -1.37 -7.89 -8.18
C GLY A 16 -0.45 -7.87 -6.97
N LEU A 17 0.65 -7.13 -7.10
CA LEU A 17 1.70 -7.00 -6.08
C LEU A 17 2.18 -5.54 -5.97
N VAL A 18 2.31 -5.05 -4.74
CA VAL A 18 2.94 -3.76 -4.45
C VAL A 18 4.45 -3.87 -4.69
N LEU A 19 4.97 -3.06 -5.61
CA LEU A 19 6.37 -3.15 -6.07
C LEU A 19 7.31 -2.25 -5.30
N GLU A 20 6.82 -1.13 -4.79
CA GLU A 20 7.62 -0.07 -4.19
C GLU A 20 7.17 0.26 -2.77
N GLY A 21 8.08 0.85 -2.01
CA GLY A 21 7.82 1.38 -0.68
C GLY A 21 8.85 2.42 -0.28
N PHE A 22 8.70 2.96 0.92
CA PHE A 22 9.63 3.90 1.53
C PHE A 22 10.89 3.14 1.97
N GLU A 23 11.88 3.00 1.09
CA GLU A 23 13.07 2.14 1.30
C GLU A 23 13.93 2.50 2.55
N ARG A 24 13.71 3.69 3.17
CA ARG A 24 14.36 4.09 4.43
C ARG A 24 13.58 3.71 5.69
N ALA A 25 12.35 3.23 5.54
CA ALA A 25 11.50 2.76 6.61
C ALA A 25 11.32 1.24 6.50
N ASP A 26 11.23 0.56 7.65
CA ASP A 26 11.04 -0.88 7.70
C ASP A 26 9.89 -1.24 8.64
N LEU A 27 8.99 -2.11 8.17
CA LEU A 27 7.92 -2.70 8.97
C LEU A 27 7.97 -4.23 8.84
N ASN A 28 8.67 -4.89 9.78
CA ASN A 28 8.93 -6.33 9.78
C ASN A 28 9.65 -6.81 8.51
N GLY A 29 10.77 -6.19 8.17
CA GLY A 29 11.62 -6.58 7.04
C GLY A 29 11.08 -6.18 5.67
N ARG A 30 10.05 -5.32 5.61
CA ARG A 30 9.45 -4.83 4.37
C ARG A 30 9.15 -3.34 4.46
N PRO A 31 9.54 -2.54 3.45
CA PRO A 31 9.21 -1.12 3.40
C PRO A 31 7.69 -0.88 3.38
N PRO A 32 7.15 0.08 4.17
CA PRO A 32 5.77 0.54 4.01
C PRO A 32 5.55 1.17 2.63
N ALA A 33 4.33 1.13 2.12
CA ALA A 33 3.93 1.73 0.85
C ALA A 33 2.94 2.88 1.06
N GLY A 34 2.74 3.70 0.03
CA GLY A 34 2.03 4.98 0.13
C GLY A 34 1.63 5.54 -1.23
N ILE A 35 0.89 6.65 -1.24
CA ILE A 35 0.33 7.27 -2.46
C ILE A 35 1.40 7.46 -3.52
N GLY A 36 1.27 6.87 -4.71
CA GLY A 36 2.19 7.01 -5.84
C GLY A 36 3.17 5.85 -5.98
N HIS A 37 3.30 4.97 -4.99
CA HIS A 37 4.13 3.77 -5.11
C HIS A 37 3.47 2.81 -6.09
N MET A 38 4.29 2.14 -6.90
CA MET A 38 3.82 1.34 -8.01
C MET A 38 3.33 -0.04 -7.60
N VAL A 39 2.30 -0.51 -8.29
CA VAL A 39 1.66 -1.82 -8.09
C VAL A 39 1.49 -2.50 -9.45
N ALA A 40 2.01 -3.72 -9.59
CA ALA A 40 1.75 -4.55 -10.76
C ALA A 40 0.34 -5.13 -10.66
N CYS A 41 -0.44 -5.04 -11.73
CA CYS A 41 -1.80 -5.57 -11.80
C CYS A 41 -1.93 -6.51 -13.01
N PRO A 42 -1.97 -7.85 -12.82
CA PRO A 42 -2.08 -8.80 -13.92
C PRO A 42 -3.44 -8.71 -14.61
N LYS A 43 -4.52 -8.48 -13.86
CA LYS A 43 -5.88 -8.35 -14.40
C LYS A 43 -6.01 -7.18 -15.38
N CYS A 44 -5.29 -6.09 -15.16
CA CYS A 44 -5.29 -4.91 -16.01
C CYS A 44 -4.09 -4.84 -16.97
N SER A 45 -3.18 -5.83 -16.91
CA SER A 45 -1.96 -5.88 -17.71
C SER A 45 -1.11 -4.61 -17.65
N GLY A 46 -0.82 -4.10 -16.44
CA GLY A 46 -0.05 -2.87 -16.29
C GLY A 46 0.46 -2.61 -14.87
N VAL A 47 1.16 -1.48 -14.73
CA VAL A 47 1.68 -0.98 -13.45
C VAL A 47 0.99 0.34 -13.12
N PHE A 48 0.43 0.44 -11.93
CA PHE A 48 -0.41 1.56 -11.53
C PHE A 48 0.00 2.09 -10.14
N PRO A 49 -0.03 3.41 -9.92
CA PRO A 49 0.27 3.96 -8.61
C PRO A 49 -0.86 3.71 -7.62
N ILE A 50 -0.52 3.64 -6.34
CA ILE A 50 -1.48 3.79 -5.24
C ILE A 50 -2.03 5.22 -5.25
N VAL A 51 -3.35 5.41 -5.12
CA VAL A 51 -3.98 6.75 -5.20
C VAL A 51 -4.72 7.17 -3.93
N GLN A 52 -4.78 6.28 -2.94
CA GLN A 52 -5.38 6.56 -1.62
C GLN A 52 -4.36 6.33 -0.52
N GLY A 53 -4.44 7.16 0.53
CA GLY A 53 -3.54 7.12 1.68
C GLY A 53 -4.22 7.60 2.96
N SER A 54 -3.54 7.41 4.08
CA SER A 54 -4.01 7.80 5.41
C SER A 54 -4.04 9.32 5.58
N ASN A 55 -5.07 9.82 6.25
CA ASN A 55 -5.15 11.22 6.67
C ASN A 55 -4.37 11.49 7.97
N GLN A 56 -3.88 10.45 8.64
CA GLN A 56 -3.31 10.56 9.99
C GLN A 56 -1.81 10.25 10.04
N TYR A 57 -1.29 9.53 9.05
CA TYR A 57 0.10 9.11 9.04
C TYR A 57 0.72 9.22 7.66
N ALA A 58 1.89 9.86 7.61
CA ALA A 58 2.67 10.08 6.41
C ALA A 58 4.15 9.87 6.73
N ILE A 59 4.91 9.40 5.74
CA ILE A 59 6.36 9.28 5.79
C ILE A 59 6.92 10.28 4.79
N ASP A 60 7.83 11.15 5.23
CA ASP A 60 8.42 12.22 4.41
C ASP A 60 7.35 13.10 3.72
N GLY A 61 6.26 13.40 4.43
CA GLY A 61 5.13 14.20 3.92
C GLY A 61 4.20 13.47 2.95
N ARG A 62 4.44 12.18 2.69
CA ARG A 62 3.66 11.35 1.77
C ARG A 62 2.76 10.36 2.53
N PRO A 63 1.43 10.40 2.37
CA PRO A 63 0.51 9.50 3.06
C PRO A 63 0.79 8.03 2.82
N VAL A 64 0.80 7.23 3.89
CA VAL A 64 0.94 5.77 3.78
C VAL A 64 -0.37 5.14 3.31
N ALA A 65 -0.29 4.01 2.62
CA ALA A 65 -1.45 3.27 2.17
C ALA A 65 -1.89 2.26 3.24
N LEU A 66 -3.20 2.13 3.42
CA LEU A 66 -3.81 1.21 4.39
C LEU A 66 -4.61 0.11 3.68
N ASP A 67 -4.89 -0.97 4.40
CA ASP A 67 -5.70 -2.08 3.91
C ASP A 67 -7.06 -1.63 3.31
N GLY A 68 -7.34 -2.11 2.11
CA GLY A 68 -8.54 -1.78 1.34
C GLY A 68 -8.44 -0.50 0.50
N MET A 69 -7.38 0.30 0.65
CA MET A 69 -7.16 1.50 -0.18
C MET A 69 -6.84 1.13 -1.63
N LYS A 70 -7.04 2.08 -2.54
CA LYS A 70 -7.10 1.84 -3.98
C LYS A 70 -5.86 2.29 -4.75
N THR A 71 -5.61 1.54 -5.82
CA THR A 71 -4.69 1.89 -6.91
C THR A 71 -5.43 2.60 -8.04
N ALA A 72 -4.69 3.23 -8.96
CA ALA A 72 -5.29 3.97 -10.10
C ALA A 72 -6.12 3.07 -11.04
N CYS A 73 -5.83 1.77 -11.12
CA CYS A 73 -6.65 0.82 -11.90
C CYS A 73 -7.88 0.28 -11.13
N GLY A 74 -8.10 0.74 -9.89
CA GLY A 74 -9.24 0.36 -9.06
C GLY A 74 -9.05 -0.86 -8.16
N ALA A 75 -7.88 -1.52 -8.21
CA ALA A 75 -7.58 -2.65 -7.33
C ALA A 75 -7.47 -2.19 -5.86
N ALA A 76 -8.04 -2.95 -4.92
CA ALA A 76 -7.83 -2.77 -3.48
C ALA A 76 -6.54 -3.45 -3.02
N LEU A 77 -5.79 -2.78 -2.16
CA LEU A 77 -4.61 -3.31 -1.49
C LEU A 77 -5.02 -4.23 -0.33
N ILE A 78 -4.29 -5.32 -0.15
CA ILE A 78 -4.53 -6.34 0.87
C ILE A 78 -3.26 -6.50 1.71
N ALA A 79 -3.33 -6.13 2.98
CA ALA A 79 -2.19 -6.26 3.88
C ALA A 79 -1.96 -7.73 4.26
N THR A 80 -0.70 -8.17 4.25
CA THR A 80 -0.31 -9.51 4.76
C THR A 80 -0.03 -9.54 6.26
N GLN A 81 -0.19 -8.42 6.95
CA GLN A 81 0.12 -8.24 8.38
C GLN A 81 -1.01 -7.49 9.11
N GLN A 82 -1.06 -7.61 10.45
CA GLN A 82 -2.04 -6.95 11.31
C GLN A 82 -1.43 -6.20 12.51
N THR A 83 -0.11 -6.09 12.59
CA THR A 83 0.62 -5.48 13.72
C THR A 83 0.77 -3.96 13.60
N PHE A 84 1.06 -3.45 12.41
CA PHE A 84 1.24 -2.01 12.18
C PHE A 84 -0.04 -1.43 11.62
N VAL A 85 -0.80 -0.75 12.47
CA VAL A 85 -2.12 -0.22 12.14
C VAL A 85 -2.19 1.29 12.38
N VAL A 86 -2.99 1.97 11.56
CA VAL A 86 -3.28 3.41 11.68
C VAL A 86 -4.78 3.58 11.81
N SER A 87 -5.20 4.52 12.66
CA SER A 87 -6.59 4.93 12.73
C SER A 87 -7.00 5.57 11.40
N SER A 88 -8.03 5.02 10.76
CA SER A 88 -8.55 5.49 9.47
C SER A 88 -9.86 6.24 9.65
#